data_AF-A0A370L4Q4-F1
#
_entry.id   AF-A0A370L4Q4-F1
#
_cell.length_a   1.000
_cell.length_b   1.000
_cell.length_c   1.000
_cell.angle_alpha   90.00
_cell.angle_beta   90.00
_cell.angle_gamma   90.00
#
_symmetry.space_group_name_H-M   'P 1'
#
loop_
_entity.id
_entity.type
_entity.pdbx_description
1 polymer ?
#
loop_
_entity_poly.entity_id
_entity_poly.type
_entity_poly.pdbx_seq_one_letter_code
_entity_poly.pdbx_strand_id
1 'polypeptide(L)'
;MAYRNRIPQLVVAGGLLLAASPAFAQEGMLFQRLMQGVMGNSEDNIDYRQRPPLVVPPSSALPRPQDPASTRNAAWPNDPDVAARREAARNSLIPTENEKYRNNPMLSQQELRRGRTLQQQSAGNITTEELNNYNNQIAPIRIGRDLASQRNQDDLSKLTYGSEPARQLLTEPPTGYRRPVGSAPLGPGQSGPVEDRQAVGQLEFVTGQKPPSQ
;
A
#
# COMPACT_ATOMS: atom_id res chain seq x y z
N MET A 1 0.54 72.96 55.51
CA MET A 1 1.97 73.39 55.56
C MET A 1 2.62 72.87 54.29
N ALA A 2 3.29 73.59 53.40
CA ALA A 2 3.59 74.99 53.23
C ALA A 2 4.48 75.06 51.96
N TYR A 3 4.11 75.93 51.01
CA TYR A 3 4.98 76.68 50.07
C TYR A 3 6.03 75.92 49.23
N ARG A 4 5.85 75.83 47.90
CA ARG A 4 6.28 76.85 46.90
C ARG A 4 7.71 77.34 47.14
N ASN A 5 8.58 77.10 46.16
CA ASN A 5 9.56 78.02 45.55
C ASN A 5 10.52 77.19 44.68
N ARG A 6 11.15 77.63 43.59
CA ARG A 6 11.05 78.73 42.63
C ARG A 6 12.05 78.31 41.53
N ILE A 7 11.64 78.41 40.27
CA ILE A 7 12.51 78.25 39.09
C ILE A 7 13.54 79.39 39.09
N PRO A 8 14.78 79.15 38.61
CA PRO A 8 15.22 80.00 37.50
C PRO A 8 15.71 79.17 36.31
N GLN A 9 15.12 79.49 35.16
CA GLN A 9 15.58 79.11 33.84
C GLN A 9 16.93 79.78 33.59
N LEU A 10 17.90 79.01 33.10
CA LEU A 10 18.97 79.54 32.26
C LEU A 10 18.99 78.73 30.98
N VAL A 11 18.39 79.33 29.95
CA VAL A 11 18.56 78.96 28.55
C VAL A 11 19.96 79.42 28.15
N VAL A 12 20.83 78.49 27.78
CA VAL A 12 22.00 78.80 26.96
C VAL A 12 22.03 77.82 25.80
N ALA A 13 21.80 78.40 24.62
CA ALA A 13 21.94 77.80 23.32
C ALA A 13 23.36 77.25 23.12
N GLY A 14 23.48 76.10 22.46
CA GLY A 14 24.77 75.55 22.09
C GLY A 14 24.64 74.34 21.18
N GLY A 15 24.78 74.58 19.88
CA GLY A 15 25.38 73.61 18.96
C GLY A 15 24.54 72.40 18.58
N LEU A 16 23.86 72.51 17.44
CA LEU A 16 23.50 71.37 16.61
C LEU A 16 24.80 70.77 16.04
N LEU A 17 25.47 69.92 16.82
CA LEU A 17 26.47 68.99 16.31
C LEU A 17 25.76 67.67 16.04
N LEU A 18 25.41 67.50 14.76
CA LEU A 18 25.02 66.24 14.16
C LEU A 18 26.21 65.27 14.28
N ALA A 19 26.37 64.63 15.44
CA ALA A 19 27.20 63.45 15.55
C ALA A 19 26.48 62.33 14.80
N ALA A 20 26.77 62.22 13.50
CA ALA A 20 26.56 61.01 12.75
C ALA A 20 27.45 59.92 13.38
N SER A 21 26.97 59.30 14.45
CA SER A 21 27.52 58.04 14.93
C SER A 21 27.28 57.02 13.83
N PRO A 22 28.32 56.47 13.18
CA PRO A 22 28.10 55.39 12.26
C PRO A 22 27.74 54.16 13.10
N ALA A 23 26.47 53.75 13.05
CA ALA A 23 26.00 52.50 13.62
C ALA A 23 26.55 51.34 12.77
N PHE A 24 27.83 51.02 12.98
CA PHE A 24 28.45 49.82 12.42
C PHE A 24 28.54 48.74 13.51
N ALA A 25 27.99 47.57 13.18
CA ALA A 25 28.38 46.25 13.67
C ALA A 25 27.90 45.75 15.06
N GLN A 26 26.90 46.34 15.72
CA GLN A 26 26.25 45.67 16.88
C GLN A 26 25.14 44.70 16.46
N GLU A 27 24.58 44.88 15.25
CA GLU A 27 23.48 44.05 14.74
C GLU A 27 23.94 42.64 14.34
N GLY A 28 25.23 42.46 14.04
CA GLY A 28 25.81 41.13 13.81
C GLY A 28 25.81 40.26 15.06
N MET A 29 26.13 40.82 16.23
CA MET A 29 26.13 40.05 17.48
C MET A 29 24.73 39.72 17.97
N LEU A 30 23.76 40.63 17.76
CA LEU A 30 22.37 40.40 18.16
C LEU A 30 21.72 39.35 17.24
N PHE A 31 21.94 39.46 15.93
CA PHE A 31 21.49 38.46 14.96
C PHE A 31 22.17 37.12 15.15
N GLN A 32 23.47 37.09 15.47
CA GLN A 32 24.21 35.86 15.76
C GLN A 32 23.74 35.19 17.06
N ARG A 33 23.44 35.96 18.12
CA ARG A 33 22.85 35.44 19.37
C ARG A 33 21.42 34.93 19.16
N LEU A 34 20.63 35.61 18.33
CA LEU A 34 19.28 35.18 17.95
C LEU A 34 19.33 33.89 17.11
N MET A 35 20.22 33.82 16.14
CA MET A 35 20.44 32.61 15.32
C MET A 35 20.97 31.44 16.15
N GLN A 36 21.91 31.66 17.09
CA GLN A 36 22.39 30.62 18.01
C GLN A 36 21.28 30.12 18.95
N GLY A 37 20.37 31.00 19.38
CA GLY A 37 19.23 30.62 20.22
C GLY A 37 18.16 29.76 19.50
N VAL A 38 18.04 29.90 18.17
CA VAL A 38 17.04 29.17 17.36
C VAL A 38 17.63 27.94 16.69
N MET A 39 18.90 27.99 16.24
CA MET A 39 19.55 26.91 15.50
C MET A 39 20.50 26.05 16.35
N GLY A 40 20.72 26.39 17.62
CA GLY A 40 21.74 25.77 18.46
C GLY A 40 23.16 26.16 18.03
N ASN A 41 24.13 26.03 18.93
CA ASN A 41 25.54 26.15 18.56
C ASN A 41 25.92 24.97 17.65
N SER A 42 26.43 25.26 16.46
CA SER A 42 26.82 24.26 15.46
C SER A 42 28.15 23.55 15.77
N GLU A 43 28.44 23.30 17.05
CA GLU A 43 29.65 22.60 17.50
C GLU A 43 29.36 21.21 18.07
N ASP A 44 28.10 20.75 18.02
CA ASP A 44 27.78 19.33 18.23
C ASP A 44 28.18 18.54 16.98
N ASN A 45 29.49 18.38 16.79
CA ASN A 45 30.03 17.48 15.78
C ASN A 45 29.51 16.08 16.08
N ILE A 46 28.64 15.56 15.20
CA ILE A 46 28.08 14.22 15.35
C ILE A 46 29.24 13.23 15.32
N ASP A 47 29.54 12.63 16.47
CA ASP A 47 30.59 11.62 16.58
C ASP A 47 30.12 10.36 15.84
N TYR A 48 30.46 10.26 14.55
CA TYR A 48 30.11 9.15 13.68
C TYR A 48 30.86 7.88 14.09
N ARG A 49 30.35 7.20 15.11
CA ARG A 49 30.83 5.87 15.52
C ARG A 49 30.09 4.78 14.75
N GLN A 50 30.76 3.64 14.61
CA GLN A 50 30.12 2.43 14.10
C GLN A 50 28.87 2.12 14.94
N ARG A 51 27.73 1.94 14.27
CA ARG A 51 26.48 1.52 14.93
C ARG A 51 26.72 0.16 15.61
N PRO A 52 26.14 -0.07 16.81
CA PRO A 52 26.25 -1.37 17.45
C PRO A 52 25.77 -2.48 16.51
N PRO A 53 26.38 -3.68 16.59
CA PRO A 53 26.02 -4.79 15.72
C PRO A 53 24.55 -5.18 15.90
N LEU A 54 23.91 -5.60 14.81
CA LEU A 54 22.51 -6.04 14.83
C LEU A 54 22.39 -7.33 15.65
N VAL A 55 21.61 -7.30 16.73
CA VAL A 55 21.31 -8.48 17.52
C VAL A 55 20.27 -9.31 16.77
N VAL A 56 20.68 -10.49 16.30
CA VAL A 56 19.80 -11.45 15.65
C VAL A 56 19.09 -12.27 16.73
N PRO A 57 17.77 -12.54 16.60
CA PRO A 57 17.07 -13.42 17.52
C PRO A 57 17.67 -14.84 17.52
N PRO A 58 17.58 -15.58 18.64
CA PRO A 58 18.17 -16.91 18.79
C PRO A 58 17.54 -17.99 17.89
N SER A 59 16.33 -17.73 17.36
CA SER A 59 15.67 -18.59 16.38
C SER A 59 15.12 -17.75 15.23
N SER A 60 15.26 -18.28 14.02
CA SER A 60 14.70 -17.74 12.78
C SER A 60 13.31 -18.31 12.45
N ALA A 61 12.77 -19.18 13.32
CA ALA A 61 11.45 -19.76 13.14
C ALA A 61 10.36 -18.69 13.31
N LEU A 62 9.47 -18.61 12.33
CA LEU A 62 8.32 -17.71 12.40
C LEU A 62 7.33 -18.22 13.46
N PRO A 63 6.71 -17.33 14.26
CA PRO A 63 5.59 -17.70 15.09
C PRO A 63 4.43 -18.22 14.23
N ARG A 64 3.63 -19.14 14.78
CA ARG A 64 2.50 -19.75 14.06
C ARG A 64 1.55 -18.67 13.53
N PRO A 65 1.00 -18.81 12.30
CA PRO A 65 -0.04 -17.91 11.81
C PRO A 65 -1.20 -17.83 12.79
N GLN A 66 -1.72 -16.63 13.01
CA GLN A 66 -2.95 -16.44 13.78
C GLN A 66 -4.10 -17.12 13.03
N ASP A 67 -5.00 -17.78 13.76
CA ASP A 67 -6.23 -18.29 13.18
C ASP A 67 -6.96 -17.17 12.44
N PRO A 68 -7.59 -17.45 11.27
CA PRO A 68 -8.32 -16.43 10.54
C PRO A 68 -9.33 -15.80 11.51
N ALA A 69 -9.28 -14.47 11.63
CA ALA A 69 -10.15 -13.69 12.50
C ALA A 69 -11.61 -13.78 12.00
N SER A 70 -12.23 -14.94 12.22
CA SER A 70 -13.62 -15.24 11.87
C SER A 70 -14.59 -14.56 12.83
N THR A 71 -14.11 -14.14 13.99
CA THR A 71 -14.88 -13.38 14.97
C THR A 71 -14.43 -11.92 14.91
N ARG A 72 -15.25 -11.09 14.27
CA ARG A 72 -15.12 -9.64 14.34
C ARG A 72 -15.01 -9.22 15.81
N ASN A 73 -13.96 -8.47 16.15
CA ASN A 73 -13.81 -7.91 17.49
C ASN A 73 -15.04 -7.07 17.85
N ALA A 74 -15.80 -7.50 18.87
CA ALA A 74 -17.01 -6.82 19.35
C ALA A 74 -16.73 -5.42 19.93
N ALA A 75 -15.46 -5.12 20.22
CA ALA A 75 -15.02 -3.83 20.77
C ALA A 75 -14.91 -2.69 19.74
N TRP A 76 -14.99 -2.98 18.43
CA TRP A 76 -14.87 -1.95 17.39
C TRP A 76 -16.24 -1.53 16.84
N PRO A 77 -16.54 -0.21 16.78
CA PRO A 77 -17.76 0.31 16.18
C PRO A 77 -17.99 -0.17 14.74
N ASN A 78 -19.26 -0.16 14.32
CA ASN A 78 -19.62 -0.39 12.91
C ASN A 78 -19.27 0.85 12.07
N ASP A 79 -18.33 0.70 11.16
CA ASP A 79 -18.07 1.69 10.12
C ASP A 79 -19.25 1.71 9.12
N PRO A 80 -19.95 2.86 8.97
CA PRO A 80 -21.08 2.99 8.05
C PRO A 80 -20.68 2.81 6.59
N ASP A 81 -19.46 3.18 6.20
CA ASP A 81 -19.01 3.07 4.81
C ASP A 81 -18.77 1.62 4.42
N VAL A 82 -18.23 0.82 5.34
CA VAL A 82 -18.07 -0.63 5.15
C VAL A 82 -19.42 -1.34 5.12
N ALA A 83 -20.38 -0.90 5.93
CA ALA A 83 -21.74 -1.40 5.90
C ALA A 83 -22.42 -1.10 4.55
N ALA A 84 -22.39 0.16 4.11
CA ALA A 84 -22.94 0.61 2.84
C ALA A 84 -22.30 -0.14 1.66
N ARG A 85 -20.98 -0.35 1.68
CA ARG A 85 -20.28 -1.13 0.65
C ARG A 85 -20.74 -2.59 0.62
N ARG A 86 -20.95 -3.20 1.78
CA ARG A 86 -21.45 -4.60 1.88
C ARG A 86 -22.89 -4.72 1.38
N GLU A 87 -23.73 -3.74 1.70
CA GLU A 87 -25.11 -3.68 1.22
C GLU A 87 -25.17 -3.47 -0.29
N ALA A 88 -24.36 -2.56 -0.85
CA ALA A 88 -24.25 -2.37 -2.29
C ALA A 88 -23.80 -3.65 -3.01
N ALA A 89 -22.80 -4.35 -2.47
CA ALA A 89 -22.36 -5.63 -3.00
C ALA A 89 -23.48 -6.69 -2.96
N ARG A 90 -24.23 -6.77 -1.85
CA ARG A 90 -25.40 -7.65 -1.74
C ARG A 90 -26.49 -7.30 -2.75
N ASN A 91 -26.80 -6.02 -2.89
CA ASN A 91 -27.82 -5.55 -3.84
C ASN A 91 -27.43 -5.81 -5.29
N SER A 92 -26.14 -5.77 -5.61
CA SER A 92 -25.64 -6.09 -6.97
C SER A 92 -25.85 -7.56 -7.36
N LEU A 93 -25.99 -8.45 -6.38
CA LEU A 93 -26.27 -9.87 -6.60
C LEU A 93 -27.76 -10.15 -6.80
N ILE A 94 -28.64 -9.21 -6.46
CA ILE A 94 -30.08 -9.37 -6.61
C ILE A 94 -30.40 -9.22 -8.10
N PRO A 95 -30.97 -10.25 -8.77
CA PRO A 95 -31.39 -10.13 -10.16
C PRO A 95 -32.48 -9.07 -10.27
N THR A 96 -32.17 -7.93 -10.87
CA THR A 96 -33.18 -6.90 -11.15
C THR A 96 -34.03 -7.38 -12.31
N GLU A 97 -35.34 -7.42 -12.10
CA GLU A 97 -36.29 -7.71 -13.17
C GLU A 97 -36.25 -6.55 -14.16
N ASN A 98 -35.63 -6.78 -15.31
CA ASN A 98 -35.55 -5.78 -16.37
C ASN A 98 -36.98 -5.51 -16.87
N GLU A 99 -37.43 -4.24 -16.83
CA GLU A 99 -38.74 -3.77 -17.31
C GLU A 99 -39.07 -4.28 -18.73
N LYS A 100 -38.02 -4.45 -19.55
CA LYS A 100 -38.08 -5.03 -20.90
C LYS A 100 -38.57 -6.48 -20.93
N TYR A 101 -38.29 -7.28 -19.90
CA TYR A 101 -38.79 -8.66 -19.81
C TYR A 101 -40.23 -8.71 -19.31
N ARG A 102 -40.64 -7.76 -18.45
CA ARG A 102 -42.04 -7.66 -17.97
C ARG A 102 -43.00 -7.23 -19.08
N ASN A 103 -42.57 -6.33 -19.97
CA ASN A 103 -43.38 -5.79 -21.06
C ASN A 103 -43.18 -6.51 -22.40
N ASN A 104 -42.57 -7.71 -22.41
CA ASN A 104 -42.40 -8.43 -23.66
C ASN A 104 -43.73 -9.10 -24.05
N PRO A 105 -44.38 -8.71 -25.16
CA PRO A 105 -45.59 -9.39 -25.60
C PRO A 105 -45.27 -10.87 -25.86
N MET A 106 -46.06 -11.77 -25.29
CA MET A 106 -45.95 -13.20 -25.57
C MET A 106 -46.26 -13.41 -27.06
N LEU A 107 -45.28 -13.87 -27.83
CA LEU A 107 -45.45 -14.17 -29.24
C LEU A 107 -46.44 -15.32 -29.42
N SER A 108 -47.41 -15.16 -30.31
CA SER A 108 -48.33 -16.24 -30.68
C SER A 108 -47.61 -17.35 -31.44
N GLN A 109 -48.18 -18.57 -31.41
CA GLN A 109 -47.68 -19.71 -32.19
C GLN A 109 -47.58 -19.40 -33.70
N GLN A 110 -48.44 -18.53 -34.23
CA GLN A 110 -48.38 -18.11 -35.64
C GLN A 110 -47.21 -17.15 -35.90
N GLU A 111 -46.94 -16.20 -35.01
CA GLU A 111 -45.79 -15.27 -35.14
C GLU A 111 -44.46 -16.01 -35.04
N LEU A 112 -44.35 -16.98 -34.12
CA LEU A 112 -43.18 -17.86 -34.01
C LEU A 112 -42.94 -18.67 -35.29
N ARG A 113 -44.01 -19.16 -35.92
CA ARG A 113 -43.92 -19.89 -37.20
C ARG A 113 -43.55 -18.98 -38.36
N ARG A 114 -43.97 -17.71 -38.36
CA ARG A 114 -43.67 -16.73 -39.40
C ARG A 114 -42.20 -16.30 -39.44
N GLY A 115 -41.56 -16.23 -38.27
CA GLY A 115 -40.11 -15.95 -38.15
C GLY A 115 -39.22 -17.14 -38.54
N ARG A 116 -39.78 -18.35 -38.64
CA ARG A 116 -39.08 -19.55 -39.13
C ARG A 116 -39.01 -19.52 -40.66
N THR A 117 -38.18 -18.64 -41.21
CA THR A 117 -37.79 -18.72 -42.62
C THR A 117 -36.86 -19.93 -42.81
N LEU A 118 -36.86 -20.52 -43.99
CA LEU A 118 -36.15 -21.75 -44.40
C LEU A 118 -34.61 -21.67 -44.34
N GLN A 119 -34.02 -20.86 -43.47
CA GLN A 119 -32.58 -20.82 -43.22
C GLN A 119 -32.18 -21.75 -42.06
N GLN A 120 -32.82 -22.93 -42.00
CA GLN A 120 -32.54 -23.96 -41.00
C GLN A 120 -32.02 -25.25 -41.66
N GLN A 121 -31.40 -25.13 -42.84
CA GLN A 121 -30.67 -26.21 -43.50
C GLN A 121 -29.18 -25.92 -43.68
N SER A 122 -28.67 -24.78 -43.17
CA SER A 122 -27.24 -24.45 -43.27
C SER A 122 -26.64 -23.79 -42.02
N ALA A 123 -27.37 -23.72 -40.91
CA ALA A 123 -26.72 -23.61 -39.61
C ALA A 123 -26.13 -25.01 -39.34
N GLY A 124 -24.90 -25.23 -39.79
CA GLY A 124 -24.18 -26.47 -39.58
C GLY A 124 -24.31 -26.90 -38.14
N ASN A 125 -24.37 -28.22 -37.90
CA ASN A 125 -24.35 -28.84 -36.59
C ASN A 125 -23.44 -28.06 -35.64
N ILE A 126 -23.98 -27.10 -34.88
CA ILE A 126 -23.30 -26.58 -33.70
C ILE A 126 -23.44 -27.75 -32.75
N THR A 127 -22.41 -28.59 -32.76
CA THR A 127 -22.34 -29.73 -31.86
C THR A 127 -22.62 -29.20 -30.46
N THR A 128 -23.48 -29.88 -29.71
CA THR A 128 -23.80 -29.55 -28.32
C THR A 128 -22.55 -29.48 -27.43
N GLU A 129 -21.40 -29.92 -27.93
CA GLU A 129 -20.09 -29.78 -27.30
C GLU A 129 -19.62 -28.33 -27.14
N GLU A 130 -19.87 -27.44 -28.10
CA GLU A 130 -19.48 -26.02 -28.01
C GLU A 130 -20.37 -25.22 -27.05
N LEU A 131 -21.60 -25.68 -26.80
CA LEU A 131 -22.56 -25.01 -25.90
C LEU A 131 -22.61 -25.62 -24.49
N ASN A 132 -21.57 -26.37 -24.08
CA ASN A 132 -21.48 -26.89 -22.73
C ASN A 132 -21.06 -25.81 -21.72
N ASN A 133 -21.61 -25.87 -20.50
CA ASN A 133 -21.25 -24.95 -19.40
C ASN A 133 -19.73 -24.95 -19.16
N TYR A 134 -19.10 -26.12 -19.26
CA TYR A 134 -17.67 -26.26 -19.10
C TYR A 134 -16.90 -25.40 -20.11
N ASN A 135 -17.21 -25.51 -21.41
CA ASN A 135 -16.48 -24.79 -22.45
C ASN A 135 -16.73 -23.27 -22.41
N ASN A 136 -17.94 -22.84 -22.06
CA ASN A 136 -18.31 -21.42 -22.06
C ASN A 136 -17.95 -20.67 -20.77
N GLN A 137 -18.01 -21.33 -19.62
CA GLN A 137 -17.84 -20.68 -18.32
C GLN A 137 -16.57 -21.14 -17.60
N ILE A 138 -16.30 -22.44 -17.56
CA ILE A 138 -15.25 -22.99 -16.70
C ILE A 138 -13.89 -22.97 -17.38
N ALA A 139 -13.82 -23.36 -18.66
CA ALA A 139 -12.57 -23.47 -19.41
C ALA A 139 -11.84 -22.13 -19.53
N PRO A 140 -12.49 -20.99 -19.86
CA PRO A 140 -11.80 -19.71 -19.93
C PRO A 140 -11.21 -19.26 -18.58
N ILE A 141 -11.93 -19.51 -17.48
CA ILE A 141 -11.47 -19.16 -16.12
C ILE A 141 -10.24 -20.01 -15.74
N ARG A 142 -10.27 -21.32 -16.05
CA ARG A 142 -9.14 -22.23 -15.79
C ARG A 142 -7.93 -21.82 -16.60
N ILE A 143 -8.09 -21.59 -17.90
CA ILE A 143 -7.01 -21.14 -18.78
C ILE A 143 -6.43 -19.82 -18.27
N GLY A 144 -7.28 -18.84 -17.92
CA GLY A 144 -6.81 -17.56 -17.37
C GLY A 144 -6.02 -17.72 -16.07
N ARG A 145 -6.46 -18.60 -15.17
CA ARG A 145 -5.73 -18.93 -13.94
C ARG A 145 -4.40 -19.61 -14.24
N ASP A 146 -4.38 -20.58 -15.13
CA ASP A 146 -3.18 -21.35 -15.46
C ASP A 146 -2.14 -20.43 -16.12
N LEU A 147 -2.55 -19.58 -17.07
CA LEU A 147 -1.69 -18.57 -17.68
C LEU A 147 -1.12 -17.57 -16.66
N ALA A 148 -1.95 -17.09 -15.72
CA ALA A 148 -1.48 -16.21 -14.66
C ALA A 148 -0.47 -16.91 -13.74
N SER A 149 -0.70 -18.20 -13.43
CA SER A 149 0.20 -19.00 -12.61
C SER A 149 1.54 -19.24 -13.31
N GLN A 150 1.53 -19.52 -14.60
CA GLN A 150 2.74 -19.70 -15.42
C GLN A 150 3.55 -18.40 -15.46
N ARG A 151 2.90 -17.26 -15.69
CA ARG A 151 3.57 -15.96 -15.66
C ARG A 151 4.26 -15.69 -14.32
N ASN A 152 3.58 -15.97 -13.21
CA ASN A 152 4.17 -15.79 -11.87
C ASN A 152 5.36 -16.73 -11.65
N GLN A 153 5.30 -17.98 -12.13
CA GLN A 153 6.41 -18.92 -12.03
C GLN A 153 7.60 -18.48 -12.88
N ASP A 154 7.36 -18.00 -14.11
CA ASP A 154 8.40 -17.45 -14.98
C ASP A 154 9.08 -16.24 -14.33
N ASP A 155 8.30 -15.36 -13.69
CA ASP A 155 8.84 -14.21 -12.97
C ASP A 155 9.71 -14.66 -11.79
N LEU A 156 9.24 -15.61 -10.98
CA LEU A 156 10.02 -16.23 -9.89
C LEU A 156 11.32 -16.88 -10.37
N SER A 157 11.29 -17.57 -11.51
CA SER A 157 12.48 -18.22 -12.09
C SER A 157 13.59 -17.24 -12.49
N LYS A 158 13.22 -15.99 -12.82
CA LYS A 158 14.15 -14.93 -13.23
C LYS A 158 14.78 -14.20 -12.04
N LEU A 159 14.23 -14.34 -10.82
CA LEU A 159 14.80 -13.76 -9.62
C LEU A 159 16.05 -14.54 -9.20
N THR A 160 17.22 -14.00 -9.51
CA THR A 160 18.49 -14.48 -8.97
C THR A 160 18.86 -13.68 -7.73
N TYR A 161 19.26 -14.37 -6.66
CA TYR A 161 19.71 -13.71 -5.43
C TYR A 161 20.88 -12.75 -5.70
N GLY A 162 20.77 -11.51 -5.21
CA GLY A 162 21.80 -10.48 -5.37
C GLY A 162 21.81 -9.77 -6.74
N SER A 163 21.01 -10.22 -7.70
CA SER A 163 20.81 -9.56 -9.00
C SER A 163 19.49 -8.79 -9.02
N GLU A 164 19.51 -7.58 -9.58
CA GLU A 164 18.29 -6.78 -9.72
C GLU A 164 17.49 -7.24 -10.95
N PRO A 165 16.19 -7.57 -10.78
CA PRO A 165 15.32 -7.88 -11.92
C PRO A 165 15.19 -6.69 -12.87
N ALA A 166 15.19 -6.97 -14.17
CA ALA A 166 14.99 -5.95 -15.19
C ALA A 166 13.66 -5.22 -14.98
N ARG A 167 13.66 -3.90 -15.21
CA ARG A 167 12.47 -3.05 -15.13
C ARG A 167 11.48 -3.40 -16.24
N GLN A 168 10.25 -3.70 -15.85
CA GLN A 168 9.13 -4.03 -16.76
C GLN A 168 8.09 -2.90 -16.85
N LEU A 169 7.82 -2.19 -15.75
CA LEU A 169 6.75 -1.17 -15.71
C LEU A 169 7.28 0.21 -15.33
N LEU A 170 6.54 1.26 -15.70
CA LEU A 170 6.90 2.64 -15.37
C LEU A 170 6.75 2.94 -13.86
N THR A 171 5.88 2.21 -13.18
CA THR A 171 5.67 2.26 -11.73
C THR A 171 6.80 1.62 -10.94
N GLU A 172 7.64 0.81 -11.58
CA GLU A 172 8.80 0.22 -10.93
C GLU A 172 9.94 1.24 -10.86
N PRO A 173 10.73 1.20 -9.77
CA PRO A 173 11.86 2.10 -9.62
C PRO A 173 12.87 1.90 -10.77
N PRO A 174 13.66 2.94 -11.11
CA PRO A 174 14.73 2.83 -12.08
C PRO A 174 15.74 1.74 -11.71
N THR A 175 16.46 1.24 -12.71
CA THR A 175 17.51 0.21 -12.52
C THR A 175 18.56 0.69 -11.53
N GLY A 176 18.93 -0.14 -10.56
CA GLY A 176 19.94 0.14 -9.53
C GLY A 176 19.34 0.42 -8.15
N TYR A 177 18.04 0.69 -8.07
CA TYR A 177 17.36 1.08 -6.83
C TYR A 177 16.76 -0.11 -6.07
N ARG A 178 16.61 -1.27 -6.71
CA ARG A 178 16.13 -2.48 -6.02
C ARG A 178 17.26 -3.27 -5.35
N ARG A 179 18.52 -2.97 -5.67
CA ARG A 179 19.67 -3.63 -5.06
C ARG A 179 20.03 -2.95 -3.74
N PRO A 180 20.20 -3.69 -2.63
CA PRO A 180 20.78 -3.13 -1.43
C PRO A 180 22.22 -2.66 -1.71
N VAL A 181 22.68 -1.64 -0.99
CA VAL A 181 24.09 -1.20 -1.09
C VAL A 181 25.01 -2.36 -0.71
N GLY A 182 26.19 -2.49 -1.34
CA GLY A 182 27.08 -3.64 -1.13
C GLY A 182 27.57 -3.80 0.33
N SER A 183 27.51 -2.73 1.12
CA SER A 183 27.80 -2.71 2.56
C SER A 183 26.57 -2.90 3.44
N ALA A 184 25.37 -3.03 2.86
CA ALA A 184 24.15 -3.24 3.62
C ALA A 184 24.23 -4.63 4.28
N PRO A 185 23.94 -4.72 5.58
CA PRO A 185 23.77 -6.03 6.21
C PRO A 185 22.60 -6.73 5.51
N LEU A 186 22.92 -7.73 4.70
CA LEU A 186 21.93 -8.70 4.22
C LEU A 186 21.44 -9.44 5.47
N GLY A 187 20.11 -9.48 5.67
CA GLY A 187 19.50 -10.24 6.77
C GLY A 187 20.01 -11.69 6.81
N PRO A 188 19.80 -12.38 7.94
CA PRO A 188 20.72 -13.31 8.59
C PRO A 188 21.60 -14.12 7.62
N GLY A 189 22.92 -14.06 7.85
CA GLY A 189 23.93 -14.62 6.96
C GLY A 189 23.69 -16.08 6.54
N GLN A 190 24.16 -16.41 5.32
CA GLN A 190 24.21 -17.74 4.70
C GLN A 190 22.87 -18.50 4.51
N SER A 191 21.79 -18.20 5.23
CA SER A 191 20.47 -18.78 4.98
C SER A 191 19.32 -17.86 5.41
N GLY A 192 18.32 -17.75 4.52
CA GLY A 192 17.07 -17.02 4.80
C GLY A 192 16.22 -17.69 5.89
N PRO A 193 15.13 -17.05 6.33
CA PRO A 193 14.21 -17.63 7.30
C PRO A 193 13.69 -18.98 6.79
N VAL A 194 13.87 -20.01 7.61
CA VAL A 194 13.45 -21.38 7.31
C VAL A 194 12.13 -21.61 8.01
N GLU A 195 11.10 -21.97 7.24
CA GLU A 195 9.84 -22.44 7.79
C GLU A 195 10.07 -23.71 8.60
N ASP A 196 9.50 -23.78 9.80
CA ASP A 196 9.60 -24.96 10.66
C ASP A 196 8.76 -26.11 10.09
N ARG A 197 9.42 -26.99 9.31
CA ARG A 197 8.82 -28.17 8.69
C ARG A 197 8.60 -29.32 9.68
N GLN A 198 9.04 -29.20 10.93
CA GLN A 198 8.93 -30.27 11.93
C GLN A 198 7.69 -30.14 12.81
N ALA A 199 6.92 -29.05 12.67
CA ALA A 199 5.66 -28.88 13.37
C ALA A 199 4.57 -29.81 12.79
N VAL A 200 4.35 -30.95 13.47
CA VAL A 200 3.26 -31.89 13.18
C VAL A 200 1.93 -31.12 13.11
N GLY A 201 1.24 -31.23 11.98
CA GLY A 201 -0.04 -30.57 11.71
C GLY A 201 -0.05 -29.56 10.55
N GLN A 202 1.08 -28.91 10.20
CA GLN A 202 1.05 -27.86 9.16
C GLN A 202 1.02 -28.41 7.72
N LEU A 203 1.78 -29.48 7.44
CA LEU A 203 1.75 -30.13 6.13
C LEU A 203 0.38 -30.73 5.83
N GLU A 204 -0.36 -31.15 6.85
CA GLU A 204 -1.65 -31.85 6.74
C GLU A 204 -2.77 -30.91 6.26
N PHE A 205 -2.79 -29.64 6.71
CA PHE A 205 -3.73 -28.63 6.23
C PHE A 205 -3.41 -28.13 4.80
N VAL A 206 -2.12 -28.04 4.45
CA VAL A 206 -1.69 -27.55 3.13
C VAL A 206 -1.81 -28.64 2.05
N THR A 207 -1.54 -29.90 2.41
CA THR A 207 -1.57 -31.04 1.47
C THR A 207 -2.88 -31.84 1.52
N GLY A 208 -3.74 -31.59 2.51
CA GLY A 208 -5.02 -32.27 2.67
C GLY A 208 -4.93 -33.74 3.12
N GLN A 209 -3.77 -34.19 3.62
CA GLN A 209 -3.60 -35.55 4.12
C GLN A 209 -3.98 -35.66 5.60
N LYS A 210 -4.74 -36.71 5.96
CA LYS A 210 -5.14 -36.99 7.34
C LYS A 210 -3.96 -37.64 8.10
N PRO A 211 -3.71 -37.27 9.38
CA PRO A 211 -2.63 -37.87 10.15
C PRO A 211 -2.81 -39.40 10.27
N PRO A 212 -1.72 -40.18 10.28
CA PRO A 212 -1.80 -41.61 10.56
C PRO A 212 -2.32 -41.81 11.98
N SER A 213 -3.35 -42.65 12.12
CA SER A 213 -3.87 -43.08 13.41
C SER A 213 -2.82 -43.90 14.14
N GLN A 214 -2.47 -43.49 15.36
CA GLN A 214 -1.75 -44.34 16.32
C GLN A 214 -2.63 -45.49 16.78
#